data_AF-A0A7Y2JQV2-F1
#
_entry.id   AF-A0A7Y2JQV2-F1
#
_cell.length_a   1.000
_cell.length_b   1.000
_cell.length_c   1.000
_cell.angle_alpha   90.00
_cell.angle_beta   90.00
_cell.angle_gamma   90.00
#
_symmetry.space_group_name_H-M   'P 1'
#
loop_
_entity.id
_entity.type
_entity.pdbx_description
1 polymer ?
#
loop_
_entity_poly.entity_id
_entity_poly.type
_entity_poly.pdbx_seq_one_letter_code
_entity_poly.pdbx_strand_id
1 'polypeptide(L)'
;MHFGSTVDVEALTYDNAMGSAELSTVWVDPDFDPDERAFYYVRVLEIPTLRHSTYDAVAMDRDPAEATPRPSVIQERALSSPI
;
A
#
# COMPACT_ATOMS: atom_id res chain seq x y z
N MET A 1 -11.62 2.87 -5.51
CA MET A 1 -10.46 3.76 -5.78
C MET A 1 -9.34 2.89 -6.31
N HIS A 2 -8.89 3.12 -7.53
CA HIS A 2 -7.68 2.51 -8.08
C HIS A 2 -6.62 3.61 -8.10
N PHE A 3 -5.53 3.43 -7.34
CA PHE A 3 -4.40 4.35 -7.37
C PHE A 3 -3.51 3.98 -8.57
N GLY A 4 -2.78 4.94 -9.12
CA GLY A 4 -1.79 4.65 -10.16
C GLY A 4 -0.72 3.68 -9.67
N SER A 5 -0.06 2.98 -10.60
CA SER A 5 1.06 2.07 -10.33
C SER A 5 2.26 2.47 -11.17
N THR A 6 3.44 2.50 -10.55
CA THR A 6 4.75 2.66 -11.21
C THR A 6 5.46 1.32 -11.38
N VAL A 7 4.84 0.20 -10.98
CA VAL A 7 5.44 -1.12 -11.07
C VAL A 7 5.58 -1.57 -12.52
N ASP A 8 6.81 -1.94 -12.87
CA ASP A 8 7.15 -2.72 -14.04
C ASP A 8 7.57 -4.12 -13.59
N VAL A 9 6.72 -5.12 -13.87
CA VAL A 9 6.95 -6.51 -13.48
C VAL A 9 8.04 -7.16 -14.33
N GLU A 10 8.17 -6.77 -15.60
CA GLU A 10 9.18 -7.32 -16.50
C GLU A 10 10.59 -6.82 -16.14
N ALA A 11 10.70 -5.52 -15.84
CA ALA A 11 11.95 -4.91 -15.41
C ALA A 11 12.27 -5.16 -13.92
N LEU A 12 11.32 -5.70 -13.14
CA LEU A 12 11.39 -5.79 -11.68
C LEU A 12 11.70 -4.44 -11.00
N THR A 13 11.07 -3.37 -11.48
CA THR A 13 11.27 -2.02 -10.94
C THR A 13 9.96 -1.37 -10.53
N TYR A 14 10.07 -0.35 -9.70
CA TYR A 14 9.04 0.61 -9.37
C TYR A 14 9.74 1.88 -8.88
N ASP A 15 9.04 3.02 -8.95
CA ASP A 15 9.54 4.28 -8.42
C ASP A 15 8.53 4.94 -7.48
N ASN A 16 9.02 5.90 -6.70
CA ASN A 16 8.23 6.65 -5.72
C ASN A 16 7.76 8.00 -6.26
N ALA A 17 7.55 8.14 -7.58
CA ALA A 17 7.10 9.40 -8.18
C ALA A 17 5.67 9.80 -7.78
N MET A 18 4.89 8.85 -7.24
CA MET A 18 3.56 9.08 -6.69
C MET A 18 3.56 8.96 -5.16
N GLY A 19 2.72 9.76 -4.51
CA GLY A 19 2.60 9.79 -3.05
C GLY A 19 3.54 10.81 -2.41
N SER A 20 3.81 10.62 -1.12
CA SER A 20 4.70 11.48 -0.34
C SER A 20 5.38 10.65 0.76
N ALA A 21 6.63 10.99 1.06
CA ALA A 21 7.36 10.41 2.19
C ALA A 21 6.76 10.81 3.55
N GLU A 22 6.03 11.93 3.60
CA GLU A 22 5.32 12.41 4.78
C GLU A 22 3.93 12.92 4.41
N LEU A 23 2.93 12.54 5.21
CA LEU A 23 1.57 13.04 5.10
C LEU A 23 1.21 13.71 6.43
N SER A 24 0.92 15.00 6.38
CA SER A 24 0.50 15.78 7.54
C SER A 24 -0.71 16.61 7.17
N THR A 25 -1.73 16.58 8.02
CA THR A 25 -2.94 17.37 7.86
C THR A 25 -3.61 17.57 9.21
N VAL A 26 -4.43 18.61 9.31
CA VAL A 26 -5.37 18.80 10.43
C VAL A 26 -6.73 18.32 9.96
N TRP A 27 -7.34 17.41 10.71
CA TRP A 27 -8.69 16.92 10.46
C TRP A 27 -9.59 17.26 11.65
N VAL A 28 -10.83 17.62 11.34
CA VAL A 28 -11.86 17.98 12.33
C VAL A 28 -13.10 17.16 11.99
N ASP A 29 -13.70 16.54 13.01
CA ASP A 29 -14.99 15.89 12.91
C ASP A 29 -16.11 16.95 13.09
N PRO A 30 -16.83 17.33 12.03
CA PRO A 30 -17.87 18.36 12.12
C PRO A 30 -19.09 17.90 12.93
N ASP A 31 -19.25 16.59 13.13
CA ASP A 31 -20.40 15.97 13.76
C ASP A 31 -20.04 15.38 15.15
N PHE A 32 -18.90 15.77 15.73
CA PHE A 32 -18.45 15.26 17.02
C PHE A 32 -19.42 15.59 18.16
N ASP A 33 -19.88 14.55 18.86
CA ASP A 33 -20.67 14.65 20.08
C ASP A 33 -19.87 14.07 21.27
N PRO A 34 -19.57 14.87 22.31
CA PRO A 34 -18.84 14.40 23.49
C PRO A 34 -19.61 13.40 24.36
N ASP A 35 -20.93 13.28 24.19
CA ASP A 35 -21.75 12.28 24.90
C ASP A 35 -21.66 10.89 24.24
N GLU A 36 -21.08 10.80 23.05
CA GLU A 36 -20.85 9.55 22.32
C GLU A 36 -19.43 9.00 22.49
N ARG A 37 -19.30 7.67 22.45
CA ARG A 37 -17.99 7.00 22.42
C ARG A 37 -17.45 6.98 21.00
N ALA A 38 -16.49 7.84 20.72
CA ALA A 38 -15.75 7.87 19.47
C ALA A 38 -14.32 7.33 19.62
N PHE A 39 -13.73 6.86 18.52
CA PHE A 39 -12.30 6.58 18.40
C PHE A 39 -11.86 6.91 16.97
N TYR A 40 -10.66 7.44 16.81
CA TYR A 40 -10.12 7.84 15.51
C TYR A 40 -8.83 7.11 15.20
N TYR A 41 -8.61 6.78 13.93
CA TYR A 41 -7.33 6.23 13.46
C TYR A 41 -7.05 6.70 12.04
N VAL A 42 -5.77 6.77 11.70
CA VAL A 42 -5.29 7.07 10.35
C VAL A 42 -4.93 5.76 9.66
N ARG A 43 -5.26 5.65 8.37
CA ARG A 43 -4.76 4.59 7.49
C ARG A 43 -3.99 5.20 6.33
N VAL A 44 -2.85 4.61 6.02
CA VAL A 44 -2.02 4.97 4.86
C VAL A 44 -1.91 3.75 3.94
N LEU A 45 -1.99 3.99 2.63
CA LEU A 45 -1.76 2.98 1.60
C LEU A 45 -0.47 3.35 0.87
N GLU A 46 0.45 2.40 0.81
CA GLU A 46 1.63 2.54 -0.04
C GLU A 46 1.21 2.52 -1.53
N ILE A 47 2.05 3.04 -2.41
CA ILE A 47 1.90 2.73 -3.84
C ILE A 47 2.06 1.22 -4.06
N PRO A 48 1.52 0.65 -5.15
CA PRO A 48 1.78 -0.75 -5.46
C PRO A 48 3.29 -1.02 -5.57
N THR A 49 3.75 -2.12 -4.99
CA THR A 49 5.15 -2.58 -5.03
C THR A 49 5.23 -4.05 -5.43
N LEU A 50 6.38 -4.49 -5.92
CA LEU A 50 6.60 -5.90 -6.25
C LEU A 50 6.60 -6.74 -4.97
N ARG A 51 5.90 -7.87 -5.02
CA ARG A 51 5.90 -8.84 -3.93
C ARG A 51 7.26 -9.56 -3.87
N HIS A 52 7.70 -9.93 -2.67
CA HIS A 52 8.92 -10.75 -2.50
C HIS A 52 8.92 -12.01 -3.38
N SER A 53 7.80 -12.74 -3.45
CA SER A 53 7.70 -13.95 -4.28
C SER A 53 7.88 -13.70 -5.78
N THR A 54 7.68 -12.46 -6.25
CA THR A 54 7.97 -12.10 -7.65
C THR A 54 9.47 -12.02 -7.90
N TYR A 55 10.21 -11.42 -6.97
CA TYR A 55 11.68 -11.45 -7.03
C TYR A 55 12.21 -12.89 -6.94
N ASP A 56 11.66 -13.71 -6.03
CA ASP A 56 12.07 -15.11 -5.90
C ASP A 56 11.81 -15.91 -7.19
N ALA A 57 10.65 -15.73 -7.82
CA ALA A 57 10.30 -16.45 -9.04
C ALA A 57 11.28 -16.14 -10.17
N VAL A 58 11.58 -14.86 -10.41
CA VAL A 58 12.55 -14.46 -11.44
C VAL A 58 13.95 -14.97 -11.10
N ALA A 59 14.38 -14.91 -9.84
CA ALA A 59 15.67 -15.44 -9.41
C ALA A 59 15.79 -16.97 -9.57
N MET A 60 14.67 -17.69 -9.65
CA MET A 60 14.59 -19.13 -9.86
C MET A 60 14.29 -19.52 -11.33
N ASP A 61 14.35 -18.56 -12.27
CA ASP A 61 13.98 -18.76 -13.67
C ASP A 61 12.56 -19.33 -13.85
N ARG A 62 11.62 -18.87 -13.02
CA ARG A 62 10.20 -19.22 -13.08
C ARG A 62 9.36 -18.00 -13.43
N ASP A 63 8.28 -18.23 -14.18
CA ASP A 63 7.27 -17.19 -14.41
C ASP A 63 6.64 -16.77 -13.07
N PRO A 64 6.71 -15.49 -12.66
CA PRO A 64 6.09 -15.00 -11.45
C PRO A 64 4.58 -15.26 -11.36
N ALA A 65 3.86 -15.28 -12.49
CA ALA A 65 2.43 -15.55 -12.54
C ALA A 65 2.10 -17.03 -12.26
N GLU A 66 3.04 -17.94 -12.50
CA GLU A 66 2.88 -19.37 -12.28
C GLU A 66 3.53 -19.86 -10.98
N ALA A 67 4.57 -19.16 -10.50
CA ALA A 67 5.33 -19.54 -9.32
C ALA A 67 4.51 -19.48 -8.02
N THR A 68 3.47 -18.65 -7.98
CA THR A 68 2.56 -18.51 -6.82
C THR A 68 1.14 -18.15 -7.28
N PRO A 69 0.09 -18.60 -6.58
CA PRO A 69 -1.29 -18.18 -6.88
C PRO A 69 -1.57 -16.72 -6.48
N ARG A 70 -0.59 -15.99 -5.94
CA ARG A 70 -0.73 -14.60 -5.51
C ARG A 70 -0.33 -13.64 -6.65
N PRO A 71 -0.95 -12.45 -6.75
CA PRO A 71 -0.51 -11.43 -7.69
C PRO A 71 0.95 -11.02 -7.46
N SER A 72 1.63 -10.66 -8.55
CA SER A 72 3.03 -10.20 -8.55
C SER A 72 3.24 -8.86 -7.83
N VAL A 73 2.16 -8.12 -7.63
CA VAL A 73 2.15 -6.80 -6.99
C VAL A 73 1.37 -6.89 -5.68
N ILE A 74 1.82 -6.15 -4.67
CA ILE A 74 1.12 -5.96 -3.40
C ILE A 74 0.94 -4.47 -3.15
N GLN A 75 -0.06 -4.13 -2.33
CA GLN A 75 -0.22 -2.81 -1.76
C GLN A 75 -0.23 -2.95 -0.25
N GLU A 76 0.77 -2.37 0.41
CA GLU A 76 0.87 -2.39 1.86
C GLU A 76 -0.02 -1.32 2.49
N ARG A 77 -0.35 -1.54 3.77
CA ARG A 77 -1.18 -0.64 4.56
C ARG A 77 -0.59 -0.45 5.95
N ALA A 78 -0.54 0.80 6.38
CA ALA A 78 -0.25 1.16 7.76
C ALA A 78 -1.52 1.70 8.42
N LEU A 79 -1.73 1.34 9.68
CA LEU A 79 -2.81 1.87 10.51
C LEU A 79 -2.20 2.43 11.80
N SER A 80 -2.68 3.60 12.25
CA SER A 80 -2.32 4.11 13.57
C SER A 80 -3.05 3.34 14.67
N SER A 81 -2.56 3.49 15.91
CA SER A 81 -3.38 3.17 17.07
C SER A 81 -4.62 4.09 17.12
N PRO A 82 -5.74 3.62 17.72
CA PRO A 82 -6.88 4.48 18.01
C PRO A 82 -6.51 5.60 18.98
N ILE A 83 -7.11 6.78 18.79
CA ILE A 83 -7.07 7.96 19.67
C ILE A 83 -8.48 8.23 20.19
#